data_AF-A0A226BYD1-F1
#
_entry.id   AF-A0A226BYD1-F1
#
_cell.length_a   1.000
_cell.length_b   1.000
_cell.length_c   1.000
_cell.angle_alpha   90.00
_cell.angle_beta   90.00
_cell.angle_gamma   90.00
#
_symmetry.space_group_name_H-M   'P 1'
#
loop_
_entity.id
_entity.type
_entity.pdbx_description
1 polymer ?
#
loop_
_entity_poly.entity_id
_entity_poly.type
_entity_poly.pdbx_seq_one_letter_code
_entity_poly.pdbx_strand_id
1 'polypeptide(L)'
;MLLKFLLVAVPLLIGSSIYIGWRPENLIMFSWFELLGISELIAYFRSLLSNYDIPNWILYWVPNGTWTFSFTAALAFNNLRKIWLIVPVLAGISIEIGQYINYLRGTFCFGDVFAHIIGSLLALVAIRIVLSNNKGVL
;
A
#
# COMPACT_ATOMS: atom_id res chain seq x y z
N MET A 1 6.17 11.90 -17.63
CA MET A 1 5.73 12.43 -16.32
C MET A 1 4.43 11.77 -15.86
N LEU A 2 3.36 11.80 -16.66
CA LEU A 2 2.07 11.17 -16.34
C LEU A 2 2.15 9.69 -15.94
N LEU A 3 2.84 8.85 -16.71
CA LEU A 3 2.98 7.42 -16.39
C LEU A 3 3.62 7.16 -15.01
N LYS A 4 4.64 7.94 -14.65
CA LYS A 4 5.30 7.82 -13.33
C LYS A 4 4.33 8.14 -12.20
N PHE A 5 3.53 9.20 -12.38
CA PHE A 5 2.51 9.59 -11.43
C PHE A 5 1.44 8.50 -11.29
N LEU A 6 0.95 7.94 -12.40
CA LEU A 6 -0.05 6.87 -12.37
C LEU A 6 0.46 5.60 -11.69
N LEU A 7 1.72 5.22 -11.92
CA LEU A 7 2.35 4.08 -11.24
C LEU A 7 2.45 4.25 -9.72
N VAL A 8 2.48 5.49 -9.22
CA VAL A 8 2.48 5.75 -7.78
C VAL A 8 1.04 5.86 -7.26
N ALA A 9 0.22 6.69 -7.89
CA ALA A 9 -1.09 7.05 -7.39
C ALA A 9 -2.10 5.90 -7.47
N VAL A 10 -2.14 5.15 -8.58
CA VAL A 10 -3.16 4.11 -8.77
C VAL A 10 -3.05 2.99 -7.75
N PRO A 11 -1.87 2.37 -7.49
CA PRO A 11 -1.75 1.34 -6.47
C PRO A 11 -2.07 1.85 -5.07
N LEU A 12 -1.64 3.08 -4.75
CA LEU A 12 -1.95 3.71 -3.46
C LEU A 12 -3.46 3.85 -3.25
N LEU A 13 -4.17 4.33 -4.26
CA LEU A 13 -5.62 4.50 -4.20
C LEU A 13 -6.33 3.15 -4.14
N ILE A 14 -5.90 2.14 -4.90
CA ILE A 14 -6.48 0.79 -4.84
C ILE A 14 -6.35 0.20 -3.42
N GLY A 15 -5.14 0.21 -2.86
CA GLY A 15 -4.92 -0.30 -1.51
C GLY A 15 -5.72 0.45 -0.45
N SER A 16 -5.77 1.78 -0.57
CA SER A 16 -6.52 2.64 0.36
C SER A 16 -8.02 2.39 0.27
N SER A 17 -8.57 2.28 -0.94
CA SER A 17 -9.99 1.99 -1.16
C SER A 17 -10.39 0.62 -0.61
N ILE A 18 -9.58 -0.41 -0.82
CA ILE A 18 -9.81 -1.75 -0.23
C ILE A 18 -9.80 -1.65 1.31
N TYR A 19 -8.80 -0.95 1.86
CA TYR A 19 -8.63 -0.85 3.30
C TYR A 19 -9.79 -0.08 3.96
N ILE A 20 -10.15 1.08 3.41
CA ILE A 20 -11.25 1.92 3.91
C ILE A 20 -12.61 1.24 3.72
N GLY A 21 -12.81 0.56 2.59
CA GLY A 21 -14.11 -0.03 2.22
C GLY A 21 -14.52 -1.20 3.09
N TRP A 22 -13.58 -2.09 3.42
CA TRP A 22 -13.92 -3.40 4.00
C TRP A 22 -13.28 -3.70 5.35
N ARG A 23 -12.29 -2.92 5.82
CA ARG A 23 -11.71 -3.18 7.14
C ARG A 23 -12.67 -2.78 8.27
N PRO A 24 -12.54 -3.42 9.46
CA PRO A 24 -13.29 -3.05 10.65
C PRO A 24 -13.03 -1.59 11.10
N GLU A 25 -14.06 -0.95 11.66
CA GLU A 25 -14.04 0.46 12.05
C GLU A 25 -13.30 0.73 13.37
N ASN A 26 -12.91 -0.31 14.10
CA ASN A 26 -12.11 -0.19 15.33
C ASN A 26 -10.63 0.13 15.08
N LEU A 27 -10.22 0.28 13.82
CA LEU A 27 -8.86 0.67 13.45
C LEU A 27 -8.62 2.16 13.72
N ILE A 28 -7.39 2.48 14.14
CA ILE A 28 -6.99 3.85 14.52
C ILE A 28 -7.31 4.89 13.43
N MET A 29 -7.18 4.51 12.15
CA MET A 29 -7.48 5.38 11.01
C MET A 29 -8.89 5.99 11.04
N PHE A 30 -9.90 5.27 11.56
CA PHE A 30 -11.26 5.81 11.64
C PHE A 30 -11.38 6.95 12.66
N SER A 31 -10.56 6.96 13.72
CA SER A 31 -10.47 8.13 14.61
C SER A 31 -9.82 9.33 13.92
N TRP A 32 -8.90 9.10 12.98
CA TRP A 32 -8.35 10.19 12.17
C TRP A 32 -9.39 10.76 11.21
N PHE A 33 -10.25 9.92 10.63
CA PHE A 33 -11.35 10.40 9.78
C PHE A 33 -12.35 11.24 10.55
N GLU A 34 -12.64 10.87 11.80
CA GLU A 34 -13.46 11.66 12.71
C GLU A 34 -12.81 13.01 13.02
N LEU A 35 -11.53 13.02 13.38
CA LEU A 35 -10.77 14.26 13.64
C LEU A 35 -10.71 15.18 12.42
N LEU A 36 -10.68 14.62 11.21
CA LEU A 36 -10.67 15.37 9.95
C LEU A 36 -12.08 15.81 9.51
N GLY A 37 -13.14 15.38 10.19
CA GLY A 37 -14.52 15.70 9.83
C GLY A 37 -15.01 15.03 8.54
N ILE A 38 -14.38 13.92 8.12
CA ILE A 38 -14.71 13.22 6.87
C ILE A 38 -15.47 11.90 7.07
N SER A 39 -15.91 11.60 8.29
CA SER A 39 -16.60 10.34 8.62
C SER A 39 -17.83 10.08 7.75
N GLU A 40 -18.63 11.10 7.43
CA GLU A 40 -19.81 10.94 6.56
C GLU A 40 -19.43 10.52 5.13
N LEU A 41 -18.36 11.09 4.58
CA LEU A 41 -17.85 10.71 3.26
C LEU A 41 -17.39 9.24 3.27
N ILE A 42 -16.71 8.82 4.34
CA ILE A 42 -16.24 7.44 4.49
C ILE A 42 -17.41 6.48 4.67
N ALA A 43 -18.43 6.85 5.45
CA ALA A 43 -19.65 6.06 5.62
C ALA A 43 -20.41 5.92 4.30
N TYR A 44 -20.54 7.01 3.52
CA TYR A 44 -21.13 6.98 2.19
C TYR A 44 -20.34 6.05 1.25
N PHE A 45 -19.01 6.17 1.20
CA PHE A 45 -18.16 5.30 0.40
C PHE A 45 -18.35 3.81 0.78
N ARG A 46 -18.38 3.48 2.07
CA ARG A 46 -18.63 2.10 2.55
C ARG A 46 -20.03 1.62 2.21
N SER A 47 -21.04 2.50 2.24
CA SER A 47 -22.41 2.16 1.83
C SER A 47 -22.52 1.79 0.36
N LEU A 48 -21.70 2.37 -0.52
CA LEU A 48 -21.62 1.97 -1.93
C LEU A 48 -21.05 0.57 -2.11
N LEU A 49 -20.26 0.11 -1.15
CA LEU A 49 -19.55 -1.16 -1.18
C LEU A 49 -20.23 -2.26 -0.36
N SER A 50 -21.28 -1.95 0.42
CA SER A 50 -21.86 -2.84 1.43
C SER A 50 -22.43 -4.15 0.87
N ASN A 51 -22.77 -4.19 -0.42
CA ASN A 51 -23.31 -5.37 -1.09
C ASN A 51 -22.23 -6.27 -1.72
N TYR A 52 -20.95 -5.90 -1.59
CA TYR A 52 -19.84 -6.63 -2.18
C TYR A 52 -18.97 -7.21 -1.07
N ASP A 53 -18.85 -8.53 -1.03
CA ASP A 53 -17.84 -9.18 -0.22
C ASP A 53 -16.56 -9.36 -1.04
N ILE A 54 -15.41 -9.20 -0.39
CA ILE A 54 -14.12 -9.50 -0.99
C ILE A 54 -13.43 -10.64 -0.25
N PRO A 55 -12.67 -11.50 -0.95
CA PRO A 55 -11.88 -12.53 -0.30
C PRO A 55 -10.91 -11.96 0.74
N ASN A 56 -10.71 -12.70 1.84
CA ASN A 56 -9.79 -12.31 2.91
C ASN A 56 -8.38 -11.98 2.41
N TRP A 57 -7.85 -12.74 1.45
CA TRP A 57 -6.51 -12.46 0.92
C TRP A 57 -6.44 -11.10 0.21
N ILE A 58 -7.52 -10.63 -0.43
CA ILE A 58 -7.58 -9.29 -1.01
C ILE A 58 -7.61 -8.26 0.11
N LEU A 59 -8.50 -8.45 1.09
CA LEU A 59 -8.68 -7.51 2.20
C LEU A 59 -7.40 -7.30 3.03
N TYR A 60 -6.69 -8.38 3.33
CA TYR A 60 -5.54 -8.35 4.24
C TYR A 60 -4.22 -8.08 3.53
N TRP A 61 -3.95 -8.70 2.36
CA TRP A 61 -2.61 -8.65 1.76
C TRP A 61 -2.46 -7.56 0.69
N VAL A 62 -3.49 -7.33 -0.13
CA VAL A 62 -3.39 -6.41 -1.29
C VAL A 62 -3.08 -4.96 -0.88
N PRO A 63 -3.70 -4.38 0.17
CA PRO A 63 -3.34 -3.04 0.64
C PRO A 63 -1.85 -2.92 0.96
N ASN A 64 -1.30 -3.85 1.75
CA ASN A 64 0.11 -3.85 2.15
C ASN A 64 1.06 -3.90 0.94
N GLY A 65 0.78 -4.79 -0.01
CA GLY A 65 1.58 -4.91 -1.23
C GLY A 65 1.50 -3.68 -2.13
N THR A 66 0.30 -3.14 -2.34
CA THR A 66 0.08 -1.98 -3.22
C THR A 66 0.64 -0.67 -2.65
N TRP A 67 0.57 -0.48 -1.33
CA TRP A 67 1.23 0.65 -0.67
C TRP A 67 2.75 0.55 -0.74
N THR A 68 3.30 -0.65 -0.53
CA THR A 68 4.75 -0.88 -0.66
C THR A 68 5.22 -0.65 -2.09
N PHE A 69 4.46 -1.14 -3.07
CA PHE A 69 4.71 -0.87 -4.48
C PHE A 69 4.77 0.64 -4.74
N SER A 70 3.73 1.36 -4.31
CA SER A 70 3.62 2.81 -4.54
C SER A 70 4.79 3.57 -3.92
N PHE A 71 5.16 3.22 -2.68
CA PHE A 71 6.25 3.89 -1.98
C PHE A 71 7.61 3.57 -2.61
N THR A 72 7.89 2.30 -2.95
CA THR A 72 9.10 1.92 -3.68
C THR A 72 9.18 2.64 -5.03
N ALA A 73 8.06 2.72 -5.76
CA ALA A 73 7.98 3.43 -7.03
C ALA A 73 8.31 4.92 -6.90
N ALA A 74 7.72 5.58 -5.90
CA ALA A 74 7.97 7.00 -5.62
C ALA A 74 9.45 7.26 -5.28
N LEU A 75 10.07 6.42 -4.44
CA LEU A 75 11.48 6.59 -4.07
C LEU A 75 12.41 6.40 -5.28
N ALA A 76 12.15 5.41 -6.14
CA ALA A 76 13.01 5.16 -7.29
C ALA A 76 12.90 6.25 -8.36
N PHE A 77 11.71 6.81 -8.60
CA PHE A 77 11.54 7.88 -9.59
C PHE A 77 12.18 9.21 -9.15
N ASN A 78 12.33 9.43 -7.85
CA ASN A 78 12.98 10.62 -7.29
C ASN A 78 14.52 10.50 -7.22
N ASN A 79 15.12 9.47 -7.85
CA ASN A 79 16.58 9.24 -7.89
C ASN A 79 17.24 9.26 -6.51
N LEU A 80 16.51 8.86 -5.45
CA LEU A 80 17.12 8.68 -4.15
C LEU A 80 18.16 7.56 -4.21
N ARG A 81 19.18 7.65 -3.33
CA ARG A 81 20.22 6.62 -3.24
C ARG A 81 19.56 5.24 -3.16
N LYS A 82 20.06 4.26 -3.93
CA LYS A 82 19.48 2.90 -4.04
C LYS A 82 19.21 2.24 -2.69
N ILE A 83 19.98 2.58 -1.66
CA ILE A 83 19.77 2.11 -0.28
C ILE A 83 18.37 2.45 0.26
N TRP A 84 17.77 3.58 -0.13
CA TRP A 84 16.44 3.99 0.32
C TRP A 84 15.33 3.08 -0.23
N LEU A 85 15.56 2.33 -1.30
CA LEU A 85 14.56 1.41 -1.87
C LEU A 85 14.22 0.24 -0.95
N ILE A 86 15.04 -0.03 0.07
CA ILE A 86 14.75 -1.06 1.08
C ILE A 86 13.77 -0.56 2.15
N VAL A 87 13.62 0.75 2.32
CA VAL A 87 12.81 1.36 3.39
C VAL A 87 11.35 0.90 3.36
N PRO A 88 10.63 0.89 2.23
CA PRO A 88 9.24 0.45 2.21
C PRO A 88 9.05 -0.99 2.71
N VAL A 89 9.97 -1.89 2.34
CA VAL A 89 9.94 -3.30 2.77
C VAL A 89 10.29 -3.42 4.25
N LEU A 90 11.37 -2.77 4.70
CA LEU A 90 11.77 -2.82 6.11
C LEU A 90 10.70 -2.19 7.01
N ALA A 91 10.06 -1.10 6.59
CA ALA A 91 8.98 -0.47 7.34
C ALA A 91 7.81 -1.44 7.56
N GLY A 92 7.35 -2.10 6.49
CA GLY A 92 6.29 -3.12 6.56
C GLY A 92 6.68 -4.30 7.45
N ILE A 93 7.85 -4.90 7.21
CA ILE A 93 8.34 -6.05 7.99
C ILE A 93 8.55 -5.68 9.46
N SER A 94 8.99 -4.46 9.77
CA SER A 94 9.17 -4.01 11.15
C SER A 94 7.84 -3.90 11.91
N ILE A 95 6.75 -3.53 11.23
CA ILE A 95 5.40 -3.55 11.81
C ILE A 95 4.99 -4.97 12.15
N GLU A 96 5.19 -5.92 11.23
CA GLU A 96 4.90 -7.34 11.44
C GLU A 96 5.72 -7.94 12.60
N ILE A 97 7.02 -7.62 12.68
CA ILE A 97 7.87 -8.04 13.80
C ILE A 97 7.34 -7.45 15.12
N GLY A 98 6.95 -6.17 15.12
CA GLY A 98 6.36 -5.51 16.29
C GLY A 98 5.08 -6.19 16.76
N GLN A 99 4.25 -6.68 15.84
CA GLN A 99 3.06 -7.47 16.17
C GLN A 99 3.42 -8.87 16.69
N TYR A 100 4.43 -9.53 16.09
CA TYR A 100 4.90 -10.85 16.54
C TYR A 100 5.38 -10.85 17.99
N ILE A 101 6.06 -9.79 18.42
CA ILE A 101 6.53 -9.63 19.81
C ILE A 101 5.50 -8.94 20.72
N ASN A 102 4.26 -8.74 20.26
CA ASN A 102 3.18 -8.05 20.98
C ASN A 102 3.47 -6.60 21.40
N TYR A 103 4.42 -5.92 20.74
CA TYR A 103 4.70 -4.51 20.96
C TYR A 103 3.71 -3.59 20.24
N LEU A 104 3.26 -4.00 19.05
CA LEU A 104 2.25 -3.30 18.27
C LEU A 104 0.91 -4.05 18.29
N ARG A 105 -0.19 -3.30 18.26
CA ARG A 105 -1.53 -3.88 18.10
C ARG A 105 -1.68 -4.47 16.70
N GLY A 106 -2.12 -5.71 16.62
CA GLY A 106 -2.32 -6.44 15.37
C GLY A 106 -1.99 -7.93 15.55
N THR A 107 -2.00 -8.66 14.44
CA THR A 107 -1.66 -10.09 14.43
C THR A 107 -0.63 -10.29 13.35
N PHE A 108 0.54 -10.83 13.72
CA PHE A 108 1.57 -11.18 12.76
C PHE A 108 1.01 -12.08 11.66
N CYS A 109 1.21 -11.69 10.40
CA CYS A 109 0.77 -12.44 9.24
C CYS A 109 1.92 -12.64 8.24
N PHE A 110 2.27 -13.90 7.96
CA PHE A 110 3.23 -14.22 6.90
C PHE A 110 2.80 -13.69 5.52
N GLY A 111 1.50 -13.57 5.30
CA GLY A 111 0.95 -12.99 4.07
C GLY A 111 1.26 -11.52 3.90
N ASP A 112 1.32 -10.75 4.98
CA ASP A 112 1.65 -9.33 4.95
C ASP A 112 3.14 -9.12 4.65
N VAL A 113 4.01 -9.93 5.28
CA VAL A 113 5.44 -9.98 4.92
C VAL A 113 5.63 -10.32 3.44
N PHE A 114 4.92 -11.34 2.94
CA PHE A 114 4.96 -11.72 1.54
C PHE A 114 4.49 -10.59 0.61
N ALA A 115 3.39 -9.92 0.97
CA ALA A 115 2.85 -8.80 0.21
C ALA A 115 3.84 -7.62 0.11
N HIS A 116 4.51 -7.26 1.21
CA HIS A 116 5.55 -6.22 1.21
C HIS A 116 6.70 -6.56 0.25
N ILE A 117 7.20 -7.80 0.31
CA ILE A 117 8.30 -8.25 -0.56
C ILE A 117 7.86 -8.21 -2.03
N ILE A 118 6.72 -8.81 -2.37
CA ILE A 118 6.21 -8.87 -3.75
C ILE A 118 5.91 -7.47 -4.28
N GLY A 119 5.27 -6.60 -3.48
CA GLY A 119 4.95 -5.23 -3.87
C GLY A 119 6.20 -4.44 -4.27
N SER A 120 7.27 -4.55 -3.48
CA SER A 120 8.54 -3.89 -3.80
C SER A 120 9.22 -4.47 -5.04
N LEU A 121 9.27 -5.80 -5.17
CA LEU A 121 9.85 -6.45 -6.36
C LEU A 121 9.10 -6.06 -7.65
N LEU A 122 7.77 -6.06 -7.61
CA LEU A 122 6.94 -5.63 -8.74
C LEU A 122 7.21 -4.16 -9.10
N ALA A 123 7.38 -3.28 -8.12
CA ALA A 123 7.72 -1.87 -8.38
C ALA A 123 9.06 -1.75 -9.10
N LEU A 124 10.09 -2.47 -8.65
CA LEU A 124 11.41 -2.46 -9.29
C LEU A 124 11.36 -2.97 -10.73
N VAL A 125 10.60 -4.03 -11.00
CA VAL A 125 10.38 -4.55 -12.36
C VAL A 125 9.67 -3.52 -13.23
N ALA A 126 8.57 -2.93 -12.75
CA ALA A 126 7.81 -1.92 -13.49
C ALA A 126 8.68 -0.69 -13.83
N ILE A 127 9.45 -0.20 -12.86
CA ILE A 127 10.38 0.92 -13.05
C ILE A 127 11.46 0.58 -14.07
N ARG A 128 12.02 -0.63 -14.02
CA ARG A 128 13.04 -1.08 -14.98
C ARG A 128 12.50 -1.05 -16.41
N ILE A 129 11.27 -1.53 -16.62
CA ILE A 129 10.60 -1.50 -17.93
C ILE A 129 10.39 -0.05 -18.40
N VAL A 130 9.92 0.83 -17.52
CA VAL A 130 9.72 2.24 -17.86
C VAL A 130 11.04 2.93 -18.20
N LEU A 131 12.11 2.67 -17.45
CA LEU A 131 13.42 3.25 -17.71
C LEU A 131 14.10 2.67 -18.96
N SER A 132 13.92 1.38 -19.27
CA SER A 132 14.46 0.78 -20.50
C SER A 132 13.78 1.36 -21.74
N ASN A 133 12.46 1.55 -21.70
CA ASN A 133 11.71 2.09 -22.83
C ASN A 133 12.06 3.58 -23.10
N ASN A 134 12.41 4.35 -22.06
CA ASN A 134 12.87 5.72 -22.23
C ASN A 134 14.29 5.83 -22.81
N LYS A 135 15.11 4.77 -22.73
CA LYS A 135 16.47 4.76 -23.30
C LYS A 135 16.51 4.43 -24.80
N GLY A 136 15.42 3.91 -25.38
CA GLY A 136 15.31 3.59 -26.81
C GLY A 136 14.76 4.72 -27.68
N VAL A 137 14.59 5.93 -27.13
CA VAL A 137 13.97 7.11 -27.80
C VAL A 137 14.96 8.30 -27.84
N LEU A 138 16.25 8.06 -27.58
CA LEU A 138 17.33 9.05 -27.71
C LEU A 138 18.33 8.59 -28.76
#